data_AF-A0A817H589-F1
#
_entry.id   AF-A0A817H589-F1
#
_cell.length_a   1.000
_cell.length_b   1.000
_cell.length_c   1.000
_cell.angle_alpha   90.00
_cell.angle_beta   90.00
_cell.angle_gamma   90.00
#
_symmetry.space_group_name_H-M   'P 1'
#
loop_
_entity.id
_entity.type
_entity.pdbx_description
1 polymer ?
#
loop_
_entity_poly.entity_id
_entity_poly.type
_entity_poly.pdbx_seq_one_letter_code
_entity_poly.pdbx_strand_id
1 'polypeptide(L)'
;MRDMNIDERLSCLFIYYNARLYRKPGAINDDGATKKATALALRKFGVCSESLWKYDVLNVNKKPPPEIYRIASRVTVKPLKVPRNINAIKTCLANQVPVIIGIRMGSIDGNEVRANNGYLRRLDPNDPCLDEKGYRCHSVVLVGYDEKAKHFIARNSWGRNWGLDGYFYVPYEDIMAKNLVNYPDGIWSITEIMLRTSHMPNVGRLYVPGYNRDGQRPRQLYTQILPTLHRRLIASVTHGYWSRSSFFHK
;
A
#
# COMPACT_ATOMS: atom_id res chain seq x y z
N MET A 1 -4.88 10.04 -28.22
CA MET A 1 -4.21 9.37 -27.08
C MET A 1 -5.25 9.26 -25.99
N ARG A 2 -5.56 8.07 -25.45
CA ARG A 2 -6.43 8.00 -24.27
C ARG A 2 -5.53 8.25 -23.07
N ASP A 3 -5.58 9.48 -22.56
CA ASP A 3 -5.08 9.82 -21.24
C ASP A 3 -5.68 8.82 -20.24
N MET A 4 -4.88 8.39 -19.26
CA MET A 4 -5.34 7.48 -18.21
C MET A 4 -6.63 8.07 -17.62
N ASN A 5 -7.76 7.43 -17.85
CA ASN A 5 -9.01 7.89 -17.29
C ASN A 5 -8.87 7.83 -15.77
N ILE A 6 -8.90 8.99 -15.14
CA ILE A 6 -8.67 9.13 -13.70
C ILE A 6 -9.72 8.37 -12.86
N ASP A 7 -10.83 8.03 -13.50
CA ASP A 7 -11.90 7.22 -12.95
C ASP A 7 -11.72 5.71 -13.10
N GLU A 8 -10.58 5.25 -13.62
CA GLU A 8 -10.27 3.84 -13.79
C GLU A 8 -9.48 3.25 -12.60
N ARG A 9 -9.77 2.01 -12.18
CA ARG A 9 -9.01 1.35 -11.10
C ARG A 9 -7.57 1.12 -11.55
N LEU A 10 -6.62 1.04 -10.62
CA LEU A 10 -5.23 0.70 -10.93
C LEU A 10 -5.01 -0.81 -10.85
N SER A 11 -4.21 -1.36 -11.76
CA SER A 11 -3.93 -2.80 -11.84
C SER A 11 -3.21 -3.30 -10.59
N CYS A 12 -3.93 -3.98 -9.71
CA CYS A 12 -3.31 -4.59 -8.52
C CYS A 12 -2.36 -5.73 -8.90
N LEU A 13 -2.63 -6.48 -9.98
CA LEU A 13 -1.73 -7.53 -10.47
C LEU A 13 -0.42 -6.97 -11.01
N PHE A 14 -0.46 -5.85 -11.74
CA PHE A 14 0.77 -5.23 -12.22
C PHE A 14 1.65 -4.79 -11.05
N ILE A 15 1.04 -4.16 -10.04
CA ILE A 15 1.73 -3.76 -8.80
C ILE A 15 2.30 -5.00 -8.09
N TYR A 16 1.48 -6.03 -7.89
CA TYR A 16 1.86 -7.22 -7.13
C TYR A 16 2.97 -8.03 -7.81
N TYR A 17 2.88 -8.25 -9.12
CA TYR A 17 3.93 -8.92 -9.89
C TYR A 17 5.27 -8.18 -9.77
N ASN A 18 5.24 -6.86 -9.98
CA ASN A 18 6.45 -6.04 -9.95
C ASN A 18 7.04 -5.88 -8.55
N ALA A 19 6.22 -5.88 -7.51
CA ALA A 19 6.68 -5.89 -6.12
C ALA A 19 7.47 -7.18 -5.80
N ARG A 20 6.98 -8.33 -6.25
CA ARG A 20 7.68 -9.62 -6.08
C ARG A 20 8.95 -9.69 -6.91
N LEU A 21 8.91 -9.23 -8.17
CA LEU A 21 10.09 -9.10 -9.02
C LEU A 21 11.15 -8.19 -8.40
N TYR A 22 10.74 -7.09 -7.77
CA TYR A 22 11.65 -6.18 -7.08
C TYR A 22 12.26 -6.83 -5.83
N ARG A 23 11.45 -7.56 -5.05
CA ARG A 23 11.87 -8.24 -3.81
C ARG A 23 12.85 -9.38 -4.09
N LYS A 24 12.55 -10.22 -5.08
CA LYS A 24 13.31 -11.41 -5.43
C LYS A 24 13.31 -11.59 -6.95
N PRO A 25 14.35 -11.10 -7.65
CA PRO A 25 14.51 -11.34 -9.09
C PRO A 25 14.59 -12.85 -9.38
N GLY A 26 13.90 -13.33 -10.42
CA GLY A 26 13.86 -14.74 -10.79
C GLY A 26 12.42 -15.24 -11.01
N ALA A 27 12.18 -16.53 -10.77
CA ALA A 27 10.85 -17.12 -10.84
C ALA A 27 9.91 -16.44 -9.84
N ILE A 28 8.80 -15.89 -10.34
CA ILE A 28 7.79 -15.20 -9.54
C ILE A 28 6.75 -16.21 -9.08
N ASN A 29 6.60 -16.34 -7.77
CA ASN A 29 5.60 -17.19 -7.12
C ASN A 29 4.61 -16.34 -6.35
N ASP A 30 3.48 -16.92 -5.97
CA ASP A 30 2.49 -16.27 -5.12
C ASP A 30 2.88 -16.43 -3.64
N ASP A 31 3.85 -15.64 -3.19
CA ASP A 31 4.46 -15.71 -1.86
C ASP A 31 4.43 -14.36 -1.12
N GLY A 32 3.59 -13.43 -1.57
CA GLY A 32 3.43 -12.11 -0.98
C GLY A 32 4.51 -11.09 -1.38
N ALA A 33 4.22 -9.83 -1.08
CA ALA A 33 5.12 -8.70 -1.30
C ALA A 33 5.35 -7.93 0.00
N THR A 34 6.46 -7.18 0.08
CA THR A 34 6.71 -6.27 1.21
C THR A 34 6.27 -4.86 0.84
N LYS A 35 5.92 -4.04 1.83
CA LYS A 35 5.51 -2.64 1.63
C LYS A 35 6.62 -1.84 0.98
N LYS A 36 7.85 -2.08 1.42
CA LYS A 36 9.06 -1.55 0.78
C LYS A 36 9.14 -1.95 -0.69
N ALA A 37 9.02 -3.23 -1.01
CA ALA A 37 9.14 -3.69 -2.40
C ALA A 37 8.04 -3.12 -3.28
N THR A 38 6.80 -3.06 -2.79
CA THR A 38 5.68 -2.44 -3.50
C THR A 38 5.92 -0.97 -3.79
N ALA A 39 6.30 -0.19 -2.78
CA ALA A 39 6.56 1.24 -2.92
C ALA A 39 7.71 1.52 -3.90
N LEU A 40 8.78 0.71 -3.86
CA LEU A 40 9.92 0.85 -4.76
C LEU A 40 9.65 0.32 -6.17
N ALA A 41 8.82 -0.72 -6.32
CA ALA A 41 8.36 -1.22 -7.61
C ALA A 41 7.51 -0.17 -8.33
N LEU A 42 6.58 0.49 -7.64
CA LEU A 42 5.82 1.62 -8.21
C LEU A 42 6.73 2.77 -8.67
N ARG A 43 7.81 3.05 -7.92
CA ARG A 43 8.80 4.05 -8.34
C ARG A 43 9.57 3.61 -9.59
N LYS A 44 9.92 2.32 -9.67
CA LYS A 44 10.77 1.77 -10.74
C LYS A 44 10.00 1.50 -12.03
N PHE A 45 8.86 0.83 -11.94
CA PHE A 45 8.10 0.31 -13.08
C PHE A 45 6.86 1.14 -13.40
N GLY A 46 6.42 1.98 -12.46
CA GLY A 46 5.20 2.76 -12.59
C GLY A 46 3.94 1.96 -12.27
N VAL A 47 2.81 2.40 -12.80
CA VAL A 47 1.50 1.78 -12.60
C VAL A 47 0.60 2.00 -13.82
N CYS A 48 -0.21 0.99 -14.15
CA CYS A 48 -1.22 1.07 -15.20
C CYS A 48 -2.63 0.92 -14.61
N SER A 49 -3.64 1.23 -15.43
CA SER A 49 -5.02 0.96 -15.07
C SER A 49 -5.35 -0.53 -15.15
N GLU A 50 -6.39 -0.93 -14.43
CA GLU A 50 -6.90 -2.29 -14.33
C GLU A 50 -7.38 -2.81 -15.69
N SER A 51 -7.91 -1.96 -16.58
CA SER A 51 -8.33 -2.40 -17.91
C SER A 51 -7.19 -2.87 -18.80
N LEU A 52 -5.98 -2.32 -18.59
CA LEU A 52 -4.77 -2.69 -19.32
C LEU A 52 -4.19 -4.01 -18.81
N TRP A 53 -4.31 -4.28 -17.51
CA TRP A 53 -3.87 -5.54 -16.90
C TRP A 53 -4.86 -5.97 -15.83
N LYS A 54 -5.91 -6.67 -16.28
CA LYS A 54 -7.06 -7.06 -15.44
C LYS A 54 -6.66 -8.12 -14.42
N TYR A 55 -7.28 -8.06 -13.25
CA TYR A 55 -7.20 -9.07 -12.23
C TYR A 55 -7.80 -10.37 -12.75
N ASP A 56 -6.92 -11.36 -12.89
CA ASP A 56 -7.22 -12.74 -13.20
C ASP A 56 -6.25 -13.59 -12.39
N VAL A 57 -6.79 -14.50 -11.60
CA VAL A 57 -6.02 -15.40 -10.71
C VAL A 57 -4.98 -16.20 -11.51
N LEU A 58 -5.29 -16.56 -12.76
CA LEU A 58 -4.37 -17.30 -13.64
C LEU A 58 -3.18 -16.46 -14.10
N ASN A 59 -3.24 -15.14 -13.93
CA ASN A 59 -2.19 -14.21 -14.33
C ASN A 59 -1.35 -13.72 -13.14
N VAL A 60 -1.61 -14.19 -11.91
CA VAL A 60 -0.90 -13.75 -10.70
C VAL A 60 0.61 -13.87 -10.85
N ASN A 61 1.12 -14.94 -11.43
CA ASN A 61 2.57 -15.14 -11.61
C ASN A 61 3.06 -14.80 -13.03
N LYS A 62 2.17 -14.36 -13.93
CA LYS A 62 2.53 -14.06 -15.31
C LYS A 62 3.08 -12.65 -15.43
N LYS A 63 4.19 -12.54 -16.16
CA LYS A 63 4.80 -11.25 -16.47
C LYS A 63 3.87 -10.42 -17.37
N PRO A 64 3.57 -9.16 -17.00
CA PRO A 64 2.85 -8.25 -17.90
C PRO A 64 3.61 -8.06 -19.23
N PRO A 65 2.92 -7.96 -20.37
CA PRO A 65 3.55 -7.71 -21.66
C PRO A 65 4.38 -6.41 -21.67
N PRO A 66 5.43 -6.30 -22.50
CA PRO A 66 6.27 -5.10 -22.60
C PRO A 66 5.50 -3.80 -22.86
N GLU A 67 4.41 -3.88 -23.63
CA GLU A 67 3.55 -2.73 -23.92
C GLU A 67 2.89 -2.15 -22.66
N ILE A 68 2.50 -3.01 -21.72
CA ILE A 68 1.92 -2.58 -20.44
C ILE A 68 2.97 -1.84 -19.60
N TYR A 69 4.22 -2.30 -19.62
CA TYR A 69 5.33 -1.59 -18.96
C TYR A 69 5.59 -0.22 -19.59
N ARG A 70 5.53 -0.11 -20.93
CA ARG A 70 5.70 1.16 -21.64
C ARG A 70 4.67 2.19 -21.19
N ILE A 71 3.40 1.79 -21.08
CA ILE A 71 2.32 2.66 -20.59
C ILE A 71 2.50 2.95 -19.09
N ALA A 72 2.72 1.91 -18.27
CA ALA A 72 2.83 2.04 -16.82
C ALA A 72 3.96 2.99 -16.39
N SER A 73 5.09 2.97 -17.11
CA SER A 73 6.27 3.80 -16.80
C SER A 73 6.00 5.31 -16.82
N ARG A 74 4.93 5.75 -17.49
CA ARG A 74 4.51 7.15 -17.57
C ARG A 74 3.92 7.67 -16.27
N VAL A 75 3.39 6.79 -15.41
CA VAL A 75 2.82 7.17 -14.11
C VAL A 75 3.61 6.46 -13.03
N THR A 76 4.37 7.22 -12.27
CA THR A 76 5.21 6.72 -11.19
C THR A 76 4.88 7.45 -9.89
N VAL A 77 5.52 7.06 -8.80
CA VAL A 77 5.18 7.58 -7.48
C VAL A 77 6.43 7.96 -6.70
N LYS A 78 6.25 8.81 -5.69
CA LYS A 78 7.31 9.13 -4.72
C LYS A 78 7.04 8.34 -3.43
N PRO A 79 7.82 7.30 -3.15
CA PRO A 79 7.67 6.55 -1.91
C PRO A 79 8.28 7.33 -0.74
N LEU A 80 7.64 7.23 0.43
CA LEU A 80 8.10 7.79 1.69
C LEU A 80 8.14 6.67 2.74
N LYS A 81 9.31 6.50 3.37
CA LYS A 81 9.39 5.68 4.59
C LYS A 81 8.97 6.57 5.76
N VAL A 82 7.84 6.24 6.37
CA VAL A 82 7.28 7.02 7.48
C VAL A 82 7.95 6.57 8.78
N PRO A 83 8.46 7.49 9.62
CA PRO A 83 8.94 7.14 10.95
C PRO A 83 7.84 6.46 11.77
N ARG A 84 8.20 5.47 12.60
CA ARG A 84 7.26 4.87 13.57
C ARG A 84 7.02 5.86 14.72
N ASN A 85 6.19 6.85 14.43
CA ASN A 85 5.86 7.94 15.33
C ASN A 85 4.42 8.38 15.02
N ILE A 86 3.59 8.48 16.06
CA ILE A 86 2.17 8.82 15.93
C ILE A 86 1.99 10.16 15.19
N ASN A 87 2.78 11.18 15.54
CA ASN A 87 2.69 12.49 14.90
C ASN A 87 3.13 12.44 13.42
N ALA A 88 4.16 11.66 13.07
CA ALA A 88 4.57 11.50 11.67
C ALA A 88 3.46 10.85 10.82
N ILE A 89 2.77 9.83 11.36
CA ILE A 89 1.63 9.19 10.69
C ILE A 89 0.48 10.18 10.57
N LYS A 90 0.09 10.87 11.65
CA LYS A 90 -0.96 11.90 11.63
C LYS A 90 -0.65 13.02 10.64
N THR A 91 0.59 13.49 10.56
CA THR A 91 1.01 14.50 9.58
C THR A 91 0.81 14.00 8.15
N CYS A 92 1.11 12.73 7.85
CA CYS A 92 0.79 12.16 6.54
C CYS A 92 -0.72 12.19 6.28
N LEU A 93 -1.52 11.70 7.23
CA LEU A 93 -2.98 11.63 7.10
C LEU A 93 -3.63 13.02 6.97
N ALA A 94 -3.17 14.01 7.73
CA ALA A 94 -3.62 15.39 7.65
C ALA A 94 -3.31 16.05 6.29
N ASN A 95 -2.24 15.61 5.62
CA ASN A 95 -1.90 16.01 4.27
C ASN A 95 -2.58 15.15 3.19
N GLN A 96 -3.60 14.37 3.55
CA GLN A 96 -4.29 13.44 2.65
C GLN A 96 -3.33 12.43 2.01
N VAL A 97 -2.32 12.00 2.77
CA VAL A 97 -1.33 11.00 2.37
C VAL A 97 -1.52 9.75 3.25
N PRO A 98 -2.26 8.74 2.79
CA PRO A 98 -2.49 7.50 3.52
C PRO A 98 -1.25 6.67 3.71
N VAL A 99 -1.27 5.85 4.75
CA VAL A 99 -0.09 5.18 5.28
C VAL A 99 -0.30 3.68 5.29
N ILE A 100 0.60 2.95 4.64
CA ILE A 100 0.59 1.49 4.55
C ILE A 100 1.29 0.93 5.78
N ILE A 101 0.59 0.09 6.53
CA ILE A 101 1.09 -0.62 7.71
C ILE A 101 0.94 -2.12 7.52
N GLY A 102 1.70 -2.90 8.31
CA GLY A 102 1.51 -4.35 8.39
C GLY A 102 0.96 -4.75 9.76
N ILE A 103 -0.06 -5.60 9.82
CA ILE A 103 -0.71 -6.12 11.03
C ILE A 103 -0.67 -7.65 11.02
N ARG A 104 -0.57 -8.30 12.18
CA ARG A 104 -0.65 -9.77 12.32
C ARG A 104 -2.10 -10.27 12.14
N MET A 105 -2.29 -11.35 11.38
CA MET A 105 -3.63 -11.88 11.06
C MET A 105 -4.33 -12.60 12.21
N GLY A 106 -3.60 -13.18 13.17
CA GLY A 106 -4.20 -13.75 14.38
C GLY A 106 -5.11 -12.75 15.11
N SER A 107 -4.94 -11.46 14.80
CA SER A 107 -5.52 -10.37 15.52
C SER A 107 -6.52 -9.52 14.73
N ILE A 108 -6.99 -9.96 13.54
CA ILE A 108 -7.96 -9.20 12.71
C ILE A 108 -9.11 -10.08 12.18
N ASP A 109 -10.08 -10.42 13.01
CA ASP A 109 -11.34 -11.06 12.62
C ASP A 109 -12.43 -10.01 12.31
N GLY A 110 -13.10 -10.12 11.16
CA GLY A 110 -14.12 -9.16 10.72
C GLY A 110 -15.43 -9.21 11.50
N ASN A 111 -15.82 -10.38 11.99
CA ASN A 111 -17.00 -10.55 12.83
C ASN A 111 -16.74 -9.98 14.23
N GLU A 112 -15.55 -10.21 14.77
CA GLU A 112 -15.12 -9.63 16.04
C GLU A 112 -15.04 -8.11 15.96
N VAL A 113 -14.40 -7.57 14.91
CA VAL A 113 -14.34 -6.14 14.63
C VAL A 113 -15.75 -5.55 14.57
N ARG A 114 -16.69 -6.21 13.89
CA ARG A 114 -18.09 -5.75 13.82
C ARG A 114 -18.78 -5.80 15.18
N ALA A 115 -18.64 -6.90 15.91
CA ALA A 115 -19.21 -7.05 17.25
C ALA A 115 -18.65 -6.01 18.24
N ASN A 116 -17.42 -5.55 18.01
CA ASN A 116 -16.76 -4.49 18.76
C ASN A 116 -16.90 -3.10 18.10
N ASN A 117 -17.99 -2.85 17.37
CA ASN A 117 -18.32 -1.55 16.77
C ASN A 117 -17.24 -0.96 15.85
N GLY A 118 -16.53 -1.82 15.13
CA GLY A 118 -15.42 -1.47 14.23
C GLY A 118 -14.06 -1.39 14.91
N TYR A 119 -13.97 -1.48 16.23
CA TYR A 119 -12.70 -1.37 16.95
C TYR A 119 -11.96 -2.70 16.95
N LEU A 120 -10.69 -2.66 16.56
CA LEU A 120 -9.80 -3.79 16.75
C LEU A 120 -9.59 -3.98 18.26
N ARG A 121 -9.75 -5.22 18.73
CA ARG A 121 -9.30 -5.53 20.09
C ARG A 121 -7.80 -5.33 20.17
N ARG A 122 -7.33 -4.90 21.35
CA ARG A 122 -5.91 -4.72 21.61
C ARG A 122 -5.17 -5.99 21.24
N LEU A 123 -4.13 -5.83 20.44
CA LEU A 123 -3.28 -6.92 20.00
C LEU A 123 -2.57 -7.53 21.23
N ASP A 124 -2.82 -8.81 21.55
CA ASP A 124 -2.12 -9.49 22.63
C ASP A 124 -0.76 -10.00 22.12
N PRO A 125 0.38 -9.52 22.67
CA PRO A 125 1.70 -10.00 22.28
C PRO A 125 1.96 -11.48 22.59
N ASN A 126 1.15 -12.09 23.46
CA ASN A 126 1.19 -13.50 23.83
C ASN A 126 0.09 -14.33 23.17
N ASP A 127 -0.66 -13.75 22.22
CA ASP A 127 -1.68 -14.48 21.48
C ASP A 127 -1.07 -15.76 20.88
N PRO A 128 -1.58 -16.95 21.20
CA PRO A 128 -1.05 -18.21 20.68
C PRO A 128 -1.07 -18.27 19.14
N CYS A 129 -1.98 -17.55 18.48
CA CYS A 129 -1.95 -17.41 17.03
C CYS A 129 -0.65 -16.74 16.50
N LEU A 130 0.18 -16.18 17.39
CA LEU A 130 1.49 -15.62 17.09
C LEU A 130 2.65 -16.63 17.22
N ASP A 131 2.45 -17.77 17.89
CA ASP A 131 3.46 -18.81 18.13
C ASP A 131 3.40 -19.98 17.12
N GLU A 132 2.25 -20.18 16.47
CA GLU A 132 2.03 -21.27 15.52
C GLU A 132 2.73 -21.07 14.16
N LYS A 133 4.07 -21.17 14.09
CA LYS A 133 4.93 -21.38 12.88
C LYS A 133 4.56 -20.67 11.55
N GLY A 134 3.72 -19.64 11.60
CA GLY A 134 2.83 -19.31 10.49
C GLY A 134 2.30 -17.91 10.67
N TYR A 135 3.20 -16.95 10.84
CA TYR A 135 2.89 -15.53 10.73
C TYR A 135 2.15 -15.28 9.41
N ARG A 136 0.83 -15.12 9.46
CA ARG A 136 0.09 -14.56 8.35
C ARG A 136 0.08 -13.06 8.57
N CYS A 137 1.00 -12.37 7.92
CA CYS A 137 1.09 -10.92 7.96
C CYS A 137 0.09 -10.34 6.97
N HIS A 138 -0.66 -9.32 7.36
CA HIS A 138 -1.54 -8.59 6.46
C HIS A 138 -1.10 -7.13 6.32
N SER A 139 -1.32 -6.53 5.16
CA SER A 139 -1.07 -5.10 4.96
C SER A 139 -2.38 -4.37 4.73
N VAL A 140 -2.58 -3.30 5.49
CA VAL A 140 -3.74 -2.41 5.40
C VAL A 140 -3.27 -0.97 5.24
N VAL A 141 -4.21 -0.08 4.95
CA VAL A 141 -3.90 1.35 4.79
C VAL A 141 -4.65 2.18 5.80
N LEU A 142 -3.93 2.99 6.55
CA LEU A 142 -4.47 4.04 7.39
C LEU A 142 -4.93 5.20 6.51
N VAL A 143 -6.19 5.60 6.68
CA VAL A 143 -6.85 6.65 5.88
C VAL A 143 -7.34 7.84 6.71
N GLY A 144 -7.24 7.75 8.03
CA GLY A 144 -7.66 8.80 8.95
C GLY A 144 -7.30 8.45 10.39
N TYR A 145 -7.69 9.32 11.32
CA TYR A 145 -7.52 9.09 12.74
C TYR A 145 -8.61 9.81 13.54
N ASP A 146 -8.93 9.25 14.70
CA ASP A 146 -9.75 9.87 15.74
C ASP A 146 -8.83 10.23 16.90
N GLU A 147 -8.67 11.53 17.15
CA GLU A 147 -7.83 12.04 18.23
C GLU A 147 -8.43 11.79 19.62
N LYS A 148 -9.76 11.83 19.74
CA LYS A 148 -10.46 11.63 21.01
C LYS A 148 -10.39 10.17 21.41
N ALA A 149 -10.66 9.27 20.48
CA ALA A 149 -10.58 7.83 20.72
C ALA A 149 -9.13 7.32 20.75
N LYS A 150 -8.14 8.07 20.23
CA LYS A 150 -6.74 7.63 20.05
C LYS A 150 -6.60 6.40 19.14
N HIS A 151 -7.36 6.40 18.04
CA HIS A 151 -7.37 5.34 17.05
C HIS A 151 -7.05 5.85 15.64
N PHE A 152 -6.39 5.02 14.84
CA PHE A 152 -6.30 5.21 13.40
C PHE A 152 -7.46 4.49 12.70
N ILE A 153 -7.92 5.05 11.59
CA ILE A 153 -8.93 4.44 10.73
C ILE A 153 -8.17 3.67 9.65
N ALA A 154 -8.31 2.35 9.63
CA ALA A 154 -7.69 1.46 8.67
C ALA A 154 -8.71 0.94 7.67
N ARG A 155 -8.33 0.92 6.39
CA ARG A 155 -9.07 0.30 5.30
C ARG A 155 -8.49 -1.07 4.99
N ASN A 156 -9.34 -2.08 5.00
CA ASN A 156 -9.01 -3.44 4.61
C ASN A 156 -9.29 -3.69 3.11
N SER A 157 -8.87 -4.84 2.60
CA SER A 157 -9.01 -5.29 1.21
C SER A 157 -9.79 -6.61 1.09
N TRP A 158 -10.64 -6.93 2.07
CA TRP A 158 -11.45 -8.16 2.10
C TRP A 158 -12.94 -7.89 1.84
N GLY A 159 -13.22 -6.88 1.01
CA GLY A 159 -14.57 -6.48 0.65
C GLY A 159 -15.27 -5.62 1.71
N ARG A 160 -16.44 -5.09 1.33
CA ARG A 160 -17.26 -4.22 2.19
C ARG A 160 -17.96 -4.98 3.32
N ASN A 161 -18.21 -6.27 3.12
CA ASN A 161 -18.86 -7.14 4.10
C ASN A 161 -17.94 -7.54 5.26
N TRP A 162 -16.69 -7.08 5.29
CA TRP A 162 -15.75 -7.34 6.38
C TRP A 162 -15.69 -6.14 7.34
N GLY A 163 -15.68 -6.39 8.66
CA GLY A 163 -15.62 -5.31 9.66
C GLY A 163 -16.77 -4.32 9.53
N LEU A 164 -16.45 -3.02 9.53
CA LEU A 164 -17.37 -1.90 9.35
C LEU A 164 -17.22 -1.32 7.93
N ASP A 165 -17.99 -1.82 6.97
CA ASP A 165 -17.91 -1.46 5.53
C ASP A 165 -16.49 -1.63 4.92
N GLY A 166 -15.74 -2.62 5.38
CA GLY A 166 -14.34 -2.85 4.99
C GLY A 166 -13.32 -2.01 5.77
N TYR A 167 -13.75 -1.29 6.80
CA TYR A 167 -12.92 -0.47 7.68
C TYR A 167 -12.90 -1.00 9.11
N PHE A 168 -11.91 -0.55 9.87
CA PHE A 168 -11.74 -0.84 11.28
C PHE A 168 -10.86 0.22 11.96
N TYR A 169 -10.94 0.32 13.28
CA TYR A 169 -10.17 1.26 14.09
C TYR A 169 -9.02 0.53 14.79
N VAL A 170 -7.80 1.06 14.68
CA VAL A 170 -6.59 0.49 15.27
C VAL A 170 -6.06 1.42 16.36
N PRO A 171 -5.85 0.97 17.61
CA PRO A 171 -5.28 1.80 18.67
C PRO A 171 -3.92 2.37 18.27
N TYR A 172 -3.62 3.60 18.69
CA TYR A 172 -2.30 4.21 18.41
C TYR A 172 -1.14 3.38 18.97
N GLU A 173 -1.32 2.84 20.17
CA GLU A 173 -0.33 2.02 20.87
C GLU A 173 0.03 0.76 20.09
N ASP A 174 -0.94 0.10 19.46
CA ASP A 174 -0.74 -1.11 18.68
C ASP A 174 0.16 -0.86 17.47
N ILE A 175 0.02 0.29 16.80
CA ILE A 175 0.91 0.66 15.68
C ILE A 175 2.35 0.89 16.13
N MET A 176 2.53 1.33 17.38
CA MET A 176 3.85 1.57 17.97
C MET A 176 4.50 0.28 18.50
N ALA A 177 3.71 -0.74 18.81
CA ALA A 177 4.19 -2.03 19.31
C ALA A 177 4.93 -2.83 18.20
N LYS A 178 6.27 -2.79 18.24
CA LYS A 178 7.15 -3.36 17.20
C LYS A 178 6.94 -4.85 16.93
N ASN A 179 6.48 -5.60 17.92
CA ASN A 179 6.22 -7.03 17.84
C ASN A 179 4.87 -7.36 17.20
N LEU A 180 3.94 -6.39 17.14
CA LEU A 180 2.55 -6.60 16.73
C LEU A 180 2.24 -5.99 15.37
N VAL A 181 2.79 -4.81 15.09
CA VAL A 181 2.55 -4.04 13.86
C VAL A 181 3.87 -3.57 13.28
N ASN A 182 3.97 -3.60 11.95
CA ASN A 182 5.11 -3.15 11.15
C ASN A 182 6.37 -4.03 11.30
N TYR A 183 6.33 -5.16 10.59
CA TYR A 183 7.44 -6.07 10.23
C TYR A 183 8.66 -5.31 9.65
N PRO A 184 9.85 -5.94 9.45
CA PRO A 184 11.13 -5.22 9.44
C PRO A 184 11.30 -4.19 8.31
N ASP A 185 10.42 -4.19 7.31
CA ASP A 185 10.43 -3.21 6.23
C ASP A 185 9.85 -1.83 6.63
N GLY A 186 9.18 -1.72 7.79
CA GLY A 186 8.73 -0.46 8.38
C GLY A 186 7.40 0.06 7.84
N ILE A 187 7.11 1.34 8.07
CA ILE A 187 5.88 2.01 7.63
C ILE A 187 6.16 2.76 6.33
N TRP A 188 5.26 2.66 5.36
CA TRP A 188 5.43 3.29 4.05
C TRP A 188 4.24 4.12 3.66
N SER A 189 4.49 5.14 2.88
CA SER A 189 3.46 5.90 2.19
C SER A 189 3.92 6.19 0.77
N ILE A 190 2.98 6.64 -0.04
CA ILE A 190 3.21 7.14 -1.38
C ILE A 190 2.75 8.59 -1.33
N THR A 191 3.64 9.56 -1.53
CA THR A 191 3.31 10.97 -1.24
C THR A 191 2.85 11.72 -2.48
N GLU A 192 3.37 11.35 -3.65
CA GLU A 192 3.15 12.07 -4.89
C GLU A 192 2.99 11.05 -6.02
N ILE A 193 2.12 11.39 -6.97
CA ILE A 193 2.01 10.69 -8.25
C ILE A 193 2.62 11.61 -9.29
N MET A 194 3.57 11.07 -10.03
CA MET A 194 4.38 11.80 -11.00
C MET A 194 4.07 11.27 -12.40
N LEU A 195 3.70 12.18 -13.29
CA LEU A 195 3.65 11.91 -14.72
C LEU A 195 5.04 12.14 -15.31
N ARG A 196 5.64 11.10 -15.89
CA ARG A 196 6.87 11.23 -16.67
C ARG A 196 6.47 11.65 -18.09
N THR A 197 6.74 12.90 -18.44
CA THR A 197 6.79 13.32 -19.85
C THR A 197 8.09 12.80 -20.46
N SER A 198 8.15 12.69 -21.78
CA SER A 198 9.23 12.08 -22.58
C SER A 198 10.62 12.74 -22.42
N HIS A 199 10.78 13.74 -21.57
CA HIS A 199 12.09 14.27 -21.17
C HIS A 199 12.57 13.56 -19.89
N MET A 200 13.49 12.62 -20.05
CA MET A 200 14.21 12.01 -18.94
C MET A 200 15.30 12.97 -18.46
N PRO A 201 15.20 13.63 -17.29
CA PRO A 201 16.43 14.09 -16.64
C PRO A 201 17.16 12.83 -16.16
N ASN A 202 18.45 12.73 -16.52
CA ASN A 202 19.34 11.69 -16.02
C ASN A 202 19.22 11.60 -14.49
N VAL A 203 18.57 10.54 -13.99
CA VAL A 203 18.52 10.30 -12.55
C VAL A 203 19.86 9.67 -12.17
N GLY A 204 20.86 10.53 -11.95
CA GLY A 204 22.09 10.17 -11.25
C GLY A 204 21.75 9.48 -9.93
N ARG A 205 22.62 8.54 -9.51
CA ARG A 205 22.51 7.79 -8.25
C ARG A 205 22.08 8.71 -7.09
N LEU A 206 20.91 8.43 -6.50
CA LEU A 206 20.47 9.08 -5.27
C LEU A 206 21.28 8.51 -4.10
N TYR A 207 22.22 9.32 -3.60
CA TYR A 207 22.85 9.15 -2.30
C TYR A 207 21.88 9.69 -1.23
N VAL A 208 21.68 8.96 -0.13
CA VAL A 208 20.86 9.42 1.01
C VAL A 208 21.67 9.24 2.28
N PRO A 209 22.35 10.31 2.73
CA PRO A 209 22.18 10.71 4.13
C PRO A 209 22.28 12.23 4.36
N GLY A 210 21.41 12.76 5.24
CA GLY A 210 21.48 14.16 5.71
C GLY A 210 20.69 15.14 4.84
N TYR A 211 19.58 15.60 5.38
CA TYR A 211 18.63 16.53 4.78
C TYR A 211 19.28 17.90 4.52
N ASN A 212 19.26 18.39 3.28
CA ASN A 212 19.22 19.83 2.97
C ASN A 212 18.36 20.08 1.73
N ARG A 213 17.51 21.11 1.84
CA ARG A 213 16.50 21.50 0.86
C ARG A 213 17.17 22.16 -0.36
N ASP A 214 17.14 21.49 -1.51
CA ASP A 214 17.30 22.18 -2.79
C ASP A 214 15.95 22.67 -3.28
N GLY A 215 15.69 23.94 -3.00
CA GLY A 215 14.70 24.73 -3.71
C GLY A 215 15.24 25.03 -5.11
N GLN A 216 14.64 24.40 -6.11
CA GLN A 216 14.48 24.84 -7.51
C GLN A 216 14.05 23.60 -8.34
N ARG A 217 12.76 23.25 -8.23
CA ARG A 217 12.09 22.43 -9.24
C ARG A 217 10.74 23.08 -9.52
N PRO A 218 10.42 23.43 -10.78
CA PRO A 218 9.09 23.94 -11.12
C PRO A 218 8.04 22.89 -10.77
N ARG A 219 7.28 23.12 -9.69
CA ARG A 219 6.05 22.39 -9.41
C ARG A 219 5.00 22.87 -10.40
N GLN A 220 4.91 22.23 -11.57
CA GLN A 220 3.62 22.24 -12.28
C GLN A 220 2.65 21.36 -11.47
N LEU A 221 1.97 22.03 -10.55
CA LEU A 221 0.94 21.51 -9.68
C LEU A 221 -0.29 21.14 -10.52
N TYR A 222 -0.47 19.86 -10.82
CA TYR A 222 -1.77 19.33 -11.22
C TYR A 222 -2.57 18.98 -9.95
N THR A 223 -3.03 20.01 -9.25
CA THR A 223 -3.69 19.95 -7.93
C THR A 223 -5.10 19.34 -7.96
N GLN A 224 -5.63 18.96 -9.13
CA GLN A 224 -6.99 18.43 -9.24
C GLN A 224 -7.06 16.91 -9.47
N ILE A 225 -5.94 16.27 -9.82
CA ILE A 225 -5.87 14.85 -10.24
C ILE A 225 -5.46 13.91 -9.08
N LEU A 226 -4.85 14.46 -8.04
CA LEU A 226 -4.12 13.68 -7.03
C LEU A 226 -5.00 12.90 -6.04
N PRO A 227 -6.11 13.44 -5.47
CA PRO A 227 -6.84 12.74 -4.40
C PRO A 227 -7.49 11.42 -4.83
N THR A 228 -8.05 11.36 -6.04
CA THR A 228 -8.77 10.18 -6.57
C THR A 228 -7.81 9.05 -6.91
N LEU A 229 -6.70 9.38 -7.56
CA LEU A 229 -5.67 8.41 -7.94
C LEU A 229 -4.91 7.87 -6.71
N HIS A 230 -4.73 8.72 -5.69
CA HIS A 230 -4.16 8.34 -4.39
C HIS A 230 -5.05 7.32 -3.65
N ARG A 231 -6.36 7.61 -3.52
CA ARG A 231 -7.38 6.70 -2.96
C ARG A 231 -7.43 5.34 -3.67
N ARG A 232 -7.17 5.30 -4.98
CA ARG A 232 -7.17 4.07 -5.79
C ARG A 232 -5.88 3.28 -5.67
N LEU A 233 -4.73 3.95 -5.63
CA LEU A 233 -3.45 3.33 -5.35
C LEU A 233 -3.46 2.59 -4.01
N ILE A 234 -4.13 3.17 -3.02
CA ILE A 234 -4.36 2.56 -1.71
C ILE A 234 -5.18 1.27 -1.80
N ALA A 235 -6.24 1.26 -2.60
CA ALA A 235 -7.04 0.06 -2.83
C ALA A 235 -6.19 -1.01 -3.54
N SER A 236 -5.46 -0.67 -4.59
CA SER A 236 -4.70 -1.64 -5.37
C SER A 236 -3.45 -2.17 -4.65
N VAL A 237 -2.82 -1.35 -3.81
CA VAL A 237 -1.67 -1.75 -2.99
C VAL A 237 -2.10 -2.78 -1.95
N THR A 238 -3.25 -2.63 -1.28
CA THR A 238 -3.73 -3.60 -0.26
C THR A 238 -4.16 -4.95 -0.84
N HIS A 239 -4.70 -4.98 -2.06
CA HIS A 239 -5.07 -6.23 -2.73
C HIS A 239 -3.86 -7.08 -3.17
N GLY A 240 -2.69 -6.46 -3.38
CA GLY A 240 -1.47 -7.13 -3.82
C GLY A 240 -0.60 -7.74 -2.71
N TYR A 241 -1.16 -8.08 -1.55
CA TYR A 241 -0.37 -8.66 -0.44
C TYR A 241 -0.70 -10.10 -0.09
N TRP A 242 -1.64 -10.74 -0.79
CA TRP A 242 -2.14 -12.06 -0.41
C TRP A 242 -1.66 -13.20 -1.32
N SER A 243 -1.27 -14.31 -0.67
CA SER A 243 -1.23 -15.65 -1.23
C SER A 243 -2.33 -16.53 -0.64
N ARG A 244 -2.81 -17.48 -1.46
CA ARG A 244 -3.91 -18.45 -1.29
C ARG A 244 -5.29 -17.99 -1.78
N SER A 245 -5.56 -18.50 -2.97
CA SER A 245 -6.73 -18.52 -3.85
C SER A 245 -8.10 -18.91 -3.25
N SER A 246 -8.38 -18.70 -1.95
CA SER A 246 -9.56 -19.31 -1.32
C SER A 246 -10.71 -18.38 -0.90
N PHE A 247 -10.57 -17.04 -0.94
CA PHE A 247 -11.56 -16.17 -0.27
C PHE A 247 -12.22 -15.08 -1.12
N PHE A 248 -11.91 -14.98 -2.41
CA PHE A 248 -12.55 -13.99 -3.30
C PHE A 248 -13.60 -14.63 -4.21
N HIS A 249 -14.53 -15.39 -3.62
CA HIS A 249 -15.83 -15.71 -4.24
C HIS A 249 -16.90 -15.57 -3.16
N LYS A 250 -17.40 -14.34 -2.99
CA LYS A 250 -18.77 -13.96 -2.59
C LYS A 250 -18.88 -12.45 -2.48
#